data_AF-A0A7L4MW45-F1
#
_entry.id   AF-A0A7L4MW45-F1
#
_cell.length_a   1.000
_cell.length_b   1.000
_cell.length_c   1.000
_cell.angle_alpha   90.00
_cell.angle_beta   90.00
_cell.angle_gamma   90.00
#
_symmetry.space_group_name_H-M   'P 1'
#
loop_
_entity.id
_entity.type
_entity.pdbx_description
1 polymer ?
#
loop_
_entity_poly.entity_id
_entity_poly.type
_entity_poly.pdbx_seq_one_letter_code
_entity_poly.pdbx_strand_id
1 'polypeptide(L)'
;DCPGKEGVGGRRRNLTLLRDKLYVGERRRTEPVVESTAGDHNTLRRSQSDRTEYSQKLQEKMAPQAGSLSPATSLQEEEQVISSMMARRGKIIAELLQTEKDYISDLHLCIQEVIQPLRNKQIAGFDVDGLFSNIELVHQVSAKLLSLLEEATTDVEPPMQIIGEVFLQMKGPLENTYKMYCYRQDEAHTVLESCEKDEELKQHLRHCVHSLK
;
A
#
# COMPACT_ATOMS: atom_id res chain seq x y z
N ASP A 1 -47.44 -16.07 5.47
CA ASP A 1 -46.38 -16.62 6.32
C ASP A 1 -45.03 -16.71 5.62
N CYS A 2 -44.08 -15.91 6.11
CA CYS A 2 -42.66 -16.25 6.19
C CYS A 2 -42.33 -16.20 7.70
N PRO A 3 -41.41 -17.04 8.21
CA PRO A 3 -39.97 -16.70 8.14
C PRO A 3 -39.11 -17.95 7.80
N GLY A 4 -37.94 -17.87 7.17
CA GLY A 4 -36.77 -17.07 7.53
C GLY A 4 -35.82 -17.92 8.39
N LYS A 5 -34.74 -18.47 7.82
CA LYS A 5 -33.67 -19.12 8.59
C LYS A 5 -32.32 -18.50 8.21
N GLU A 6 -31.78 -17.84 9.22
CA GLU A 6 -30.58 -17.00 9.22
C GLU A 6 -29.33 -17.80 8.86
N GLY A 7 -28.58 -17.32 7.86
CA GLY A 7 -27.19 -17.70 7.68
C GLY A 7 -26.35 -17.03 8.76
N VAL A 8 -25.78 -17.84 9.65
CA VAL A 8 -24.95 -17.43 10.78
C VAL A 8 -23.71 -16.68 10.26
N GLY A 9 -23.79 -15.35 10.27
CA GLY A 9 -22.63 -14.48 10.18
C GLY A 9 -21.83 -14.63 11.47
N GLY A 10 -20.75 -15.41 11.41
CA GLY A 10 -19.78 -15.51 12.51
C GLY A 10 -19.22 -14.13 12.83
N ARG A 11 -19.64 -13.56 13.97
CA ARG A 11 -18.99 -12.37 14.54
C ARG A 11 -17.51 -12.73 14.78
N ARG A 12 -16.62 -12.14 13.98
CA ARG A 12 -15.18 -12.10 14.26
C ARG A 12 -14.99 -11.59 15.68
N ARG A 13 -14.59 -12.48 16.60
CA ARG A 13 -14.25 -12.10 17.97
C ARG A 13 -12.90 -11.38 17.88
N ASN A 14 -12.82 -10.20 18.50
CA ASN A 14 -11.57 -9.44 18.53
C ASN A 14 -10.54 -10.23 19.36
N LEU A 15 -9.56 -10.84 18.68
CA LEU A 15 -8.46 -11.56 19.32
C LEU A 15 -7.68 -10.57 20.19
N THR A 16 -7.65 -10.83 21.50
CA THR A 16 -7.08 -9.87 22.48
C THR A 16 -5.56 -9.97 22.56
N LEU A 17 -5.00 -11.08 22.08
CA LEU A 17 -3.59 -11.44 22.22
C LEU A 17 -2.63 -10.56 21.41
N LEU A 18 -3.11 -9.98 20.31
CA LEU A 18 -2.30 -9.20 19.36
C LEU A 18 -2.77 -7.74 19.25
N ARG A 19 -3.73 -7.34 20.09
CA ARG A 19 -4.43 -6.06 19.97
C ARG A 19 -3.51 -4.84 20.14
N ASP A 20 -2.46 -4.98 20.94
CA ASP A 20 -1.54 -3.87 21.25
C ASP A 20 -0.29 -3.83 20.34
N LYS A 21 -0.13 -4.76 19.39
CA LYS A 21 1.11 -4.92 18.61
C LYS A 21 0.93 -5.09 17.11
N LEU A 22 -0.30 -5.21 16.60
CA LEU A 22 -0.56 -5.26 15.16
C LEU A 22 -0.57 -3.86 14.55
N TYR A 23 0.62 -3.31 14.32
CA TYR A 23 0.85 -2.09 13.53
C TYR A 23 0.52 -2.27 12.02
N VAL A 24 0.09 -3.47 11.62
CA VAL A 24 -0.15 -3.86 10.21
C VAL A 24 -1.50 -3.34 9.69
N GLY A 25 -2.42 -2.93 10.58
CA GLY A 25 -3.79 -2.52 10.23
C GLY A 25 -4.02 -1.02 10.08
N GLU A 26 -3.21 -0.19 10.74
CA GLU A 26 -3.16 1.24 10.42
C GLU A 26 -2.41 1.35 9.11
N ARG A 27 -3.16 1.41 8.00
CA ARG A 27 -2.63 1.99 6.76
C ARG A 27 -1.92 3.26 7.20
N ARG A 28 -0.59 3.32 7.07
CA ARG A 28 0.12 4.59 7.07
C ARG A 28 -0.72 5.45 6.14
N ARG A 29 -1.32 6.52 6.67
CA ARG A 29 -2.23 7.38 5.93
C ARG A 29 -1.39 8.11 4.89
N THR A 30 -0.99 7.41 3.84
CA THR A 30 -0.48 7.97 2.61
C THR A 30 -1.73 8.39 1.86
N GLU A 31 -2.39 9.43 2.38
CA GLU A 31 -3.35 10.18 1.60
C GLU A 31 -2.61 10.56 0.30
N PRO A 32 -3.08 10.14 -0.88
CA PRO A 32 -2.55 10.70 -2.10
C PRO A 32 -2.85 12.19 -2.01
N VAL A 33 -1.82 13.03 -1.86
CA VAL A 33 -1.94 14.49 -2.06
C VAL A 33 -2.21 14.70 -3.55
N VAL A 34 -3.45 14.48 -3.92
CA VAL A 34 -4.12 15.15 -5.03
C VAL A 34 -4.92 16.22 -4.32
N GLU A 35 -4.34 17.41 -4.27
CA GLU A 35 -5.09 18.61 -3.91
C GLU A 35 -6.13 18.80 -5.02
N SER A 36 -7.29 18.19 -4.84
CA SER A 36 -8.47 18.41 -5.66
C SER A 36 -8.85 19.88 -5.49
N THR A 37 -8.49 20.72 -6.45
CA THR A 37 -9.11 22.03 -6.60
C THR A 37 -10.62 21.81 -6.66
N ALA A 38 -11.31 22.38 -5.69
CA ALA A 38 -12.73 22.22 -5.41
C ALA A 38 -13.62 22.16 -6.66
N GLY A 39 -14.51 21.19 -6.68
CA GLY A 39 -15.58 21.06 -7.67
C GLY A 39 -16.65 20.12 -7.14
N ASP A 40 -17.64 20.70 -6.46
CA ASP A 40 -18.74 20.00 -5.79
C ASP A 40 -19.59 19.12 -6.73
N HIS A 41 -20.18 18.12 -6.10
CA HIS A 41 -21.06 17.06 -6.59
C HIS A 41 -22.09 17.43 -7.69
N ASN A 42 -22.09 16.60 -8.73
CA ASN A 42 -23.25 15.90 -9.31
C ASN A 42 -24.63 16.62 -9.27
N THR A 43 -24.99 17.37 -10.31
CA THR A 43 -26.34 17.32 -10.92
C THR A 43 -26.30 17.92 -12.32
N LEU A 44 -26.62 17.11 -13.34
CA LEU A 44 -26.86 17.56 -14.71
C LEU A 44 -28.09 18.47 -14.74
N ARG A 45 -27.88 19.79 -14.68
CA ARG A 45 -28.88 20.78 -15.09
C ARG A 45 -28.34 21.56 -16.29
N ARG A 46 -29.02 21.38 -17.42
CA ARG A 46 -28.81 22.08 -18.68
C ARG A 46 -29.14 23.56 -18.46
N SER A 47 -28.12 24.36 -18.13
CA SER A 47 -28.25 25.82 -18.03
C SER A 47 -28.19 26.40 -19.44
N GLN A 48 -29.25 27.06 -19.88
CA GLN A 48 -29.24 27.85 -21.11
C GLN A 48 -28.36 29.08 -20.86
N SER A 49 -27.26 29.21 -21.60
CA SER A 49 -26.41 30.41 -21.54
C SER A 49 -27.07 31.54 -22.32
N ASP A 50 -27.28 32.67 -21.64
CA ASP A 50 -27.80 33.90 -22.25
C ASP A 50 -26.88 34.39 -23.37
N ARG A 51 -27.51 34.75 -24.49
CA ARG A 51 -26.91 35.19 -25.76
C ARG A 51 -25.91 36.35 -25.65
N THR A 52 -25.91 37.07 -24.53
CA THR A 52 -25.08 38.23 -24.22
C THR A 52 -23.65 37.89 -23.81
N GLU A 53 -23.43 36.75 -23.14
CA GLU A 53 -22.11 36.35 -22.66
C GLU A 53 -21.19 35.97 -23.83
N TYR A 54 -21.76 35.32 -24.85
CA TYR A 54 -21.04 34.93 -26.07
C TYR A 54 -20.59 36.16 -26.88
N SER A 55 -21.45 37.17 -27.02
CA SER A 55 -21.10 38.41 -27.74
C SER A 55 -20.00 39.21 -27.05
N GLN A 56 -19.99 39.23 -25.71
CA GLN A 56 -18.97 39.96 -24.95
C GLN A 56 -17.60 39.28 -25.06
N LYS A 57 -17.56 37.94 -24.98
CA LYS A 57 -16.34 37.15 -25.20
C LYS A 57 -15.81 37.26 -26.63
N LEU A 58 -16.70 37.41 -27.62
CA LEU A 58 -16.30 37.57 -29.02
C LEU A 58 -15.69 38.96 -29.28
N GLN A 59 -16.22 40.01 -28.65
CA GLN A 59 -15.68 41.36 -28.73
C GLN A 59 -14.30 41.49 -28.06
N GLU A 60 -14.12 40.84 -26.90
CA GLU A 60 -12.83 40.79 -26.20
C GLU A 60 -11.73 40.12 -27.05
N LYS A 61 -12.09 39.09 -27.82
CA LYS A 61 -11.19 38.37 -28.73
C LYS A 61 -10.84 39.13 -30.00
N MET A 62 -11.59 40.17 -30.36
CA MET A 62 -11.41 40.96 -31.59
C MET A 62 -10.75 42.32 -31.34
N ALA A 63 -10.51 42.70 -30.08
CA ALA A 63 -9.73 43.90 -29.76
C ALA A 63 -8.24 43.67 -30.08
N PRO A 64 -7.57 44.55 -30.84
CA PRO A 64 -6.15 44.40 -31.13
C PRO A 64 -5.35 44.71 -29.86
N GLN A 65 -5.01 43.67 -29.10
CA GLN A 65 -4.03 43.78 -28.01
C GLN A 65 -2.65 43.94 -28.64
N ALA A 66 -2.25 45.20 -28.81
CA ALA A 66 -0.85 45.62 -28.90
C ALA A 66 -0.20 45.39 -27.53
N GLY A 67 0.16 44.13 -27.26
CA GLY A 67 0.85 43.69 -26.06
C GLY A 67 1.82 42.59 -26.43
N SER A 68 3.07 42.96 -26.62
CA SER A 68 4.21 42.06 -26.81
C SER A 68 4.25 40.98 -25.72
N LEU A 69 3.76 39.78 -26.01
CA LEU A 69 4.04 38.58 -25.23
C LEU A 69 5.21 37.85 -25.88
N SER A 70 6.36 37.92 -25.22
CA SER A 70 7.54 37.18 -25.64
C SER A 70 7.27 35.67 -25.49
N PRO A 71 7.74 34.81 -26.41
CA PRO A 71 7.64 33.35 -26.30
C PRO A 71 8.55 32.75 -25.19
N ALA A 72 9.27 33.60 -24.44
CA ALA A 72 10.20 33.15 -23.39
C ALA A 72 9.49 32.80 -22.07
N THR A 73 8.31 33.36 -21.80
CA THR A 73 7.60 33.14 -20.52
C THR A 73 6.97 31.74 -20.43
N SER A 74 6.56 31.15 -21.55
CA SER A 74 5.91 29.82 -21.58
C SER A 74 6.87 28.65 -21.37
N LEU A 75 8.13 28.78 -21.78
CA LEU A 75 9.13 27.71 -21.65
C LEU A 75 9.67 27.58 -20.22
N GLN A 76 9.81 28.70 -19.50
CA GLN A 76 10.25 28.68 -18.10
C GLN A 76 9.19 28.05 -17.18
N GLU A 77 7.90 28.34 -17.40
CA GLU A 77 6.82 27.73 -16.66
C GLU A 77 6.77 26.21 -16.90
N GLU A 78 6.97 25.76 -18.14
CA GLU A 78 6.99 24.34 -18.50
C GLU A 78 8.19 23.60 -17.87
N GLU A 79 9.39 24.19 -17.89
CA GLU A 79 10.58 23.62 -17.27
C GLU A 79 10.44 23.52 -15.74
N GLN A 80 9.83 24.52 -15.11
CA GLN A 80 9.55 24.53 -13.68
C GLN A 80 8.53 23.45 -13.29
N VAL A 81 7.50 23.23 -14.12
CA VAL A 81 6.53 22.13 -13.93
C VAL A 81 7.21 20.77 -14.07
N ILE A 82 8.02 20.53 -15.11
CA ILE A 82 8.74 19.27 -15.31
C ILE A 82 9.67 18.97 -14.13
N SER A 83 10.42 19.97 -13.66
CA SER A 83 11.30 19.85 -12.50
C SER A 83 10.52 19.46 -11.24
N SER A 84 9.36 20.09 -10.99
CA SER A 84 8.50 19.75 -9.84
C SER A 84 7.96 18.31 -9.91
N MET A 85 7.56 17.85 -11.10
CA MET A 85 7.08 16.49 -11.33
C MET A 85 8.20 15.45 -11.10
N MET A 86 9.41 15.74 -11.55
CA MET A 86 10.58 14.88 -11.35
C MET A 86 11.00 14.81 -9.89
N ALA A 87 10.98 15.94 -9.18
CA ALA A 87 11.25 15.96 -7.74
C ALA A 87 10.20 15.15 -6.96
N ARG A 88 8.92 15.27 -7.32
CA ARG A 88 7.84 14.46 -6.72
C ARG A 88 8.03 12.96 -7.01
N ARG A 89 8.37 12.61 -8.26
CA ARG A 89 8.65 11.23 -8.66
C ARG A 89 9.80 10.64 -7.84
N GLY A 90 10.90 11.36 -7.65
CA GLY A 90 12.02 10.91 -6.83
C GLY A 90 11.63 10.61 -5.39
N LYS A 91 10.79 11.47 -4.77
CA LYS A 91 10.26 11.23 -3.42
C LYS A 91 9.43 9.95 -3.33
N ILE A 92 8.56 9.71 -4.31
CA ILE A 92 7.72 8.49 -4.35
C ILE A 92 8.58 7.23 -4.45
N ILE A 93 9.63 7.26 -5.30
CA ILE A 93 10.54 6.13 -5.44
C ILE A 93 11.31 5.87 -4.14
N ALA A 94 11.79 6.93 -3.48
CA ALA A 94 12.47 6.81 -2.19
C ALA A 94 11.55 6.23 -1.11
N GLU A 95 10.29 6.68 -1.04
CA GLU A 95 9.28 6.15 -0.12
C GLU A 95 8.98 4.67 -0.40
N LEU A 96 8.83 4.30 -1.67
CA LEU A 96 8.62 2.90 -2.08
C LEU A 96 9.77 2.00 -1.60
N LEU A 97 11.03 2.41 -1.82
CA LEU A 97 12.20 1.65 -1.39
C LEU A 97 12.27 1.53 0.13
N GLN A 98 12.04 2.64 0.85
CA GLN A 98 12.11 2.64 2.30
C GLN A 98 11.01 1.79 2.92
N THR A 99 9.77 1.91 2.42
CA THR A 99 8.64 1.12 2.93
C THR A 99 8.80 -0.37 2.65
N GLU A 100 9.39 -0.76 1.51
CA GLU A 100 9.72 -2.17 1.24
C GLU A 100 10.83 -2.69 2.17
N LYS A 101 11.86 -1.88 2.47
CA LYS A 101 12.90 -2.23 3.46
C LYS A 101 12.30 -2.47 4.84
N ASP A 102 11.45 -1.56 5.29
CA ASP A 102 10.77 -1.67 6.58
C ASP A 102 9.93 -2.95 6.62
N TYR A 103 9.17 -3.22 5.56
CA TYR A 103 8.35 -4.43 5.45
C TYR A 103 9.18 -5.73 5.51
N ILE A 104 10.30 -5.80 4.79
CA ILE A 104 11.21 -6.96 4.84
C ILE A 104 11.79 -7.13 6.24
N SER A 105 12.17 -6.04 6.89
CA SER A 105 12.67 -6.06 8.28
C SER A 105 11.61 -6.62 9.24
N ASP A 106 10.36 -6.17 9.12
CA ASP A 106 9.25 -6.66 9.94
C ASP A 106 9.00 -8.17 9.71
N LEU A 107 9.03 -8.62 8.46
CA LEU A 107 8.90 -10.04 8.11
C LEU A 107 10.04 -10.86 8.70
N HIS A 108 11.28 -10.37 8.57
CA HIS A 108 12.46 -11.03 9.11
C HIS A 108 12.38 -11.17 10.63
N LEU A 109 12.01 -10.08 11.32
CA LEU A 109 11.85 -10.06 12.77
C LEU A 109 10.76 -11.04 13.22
N CYS A 110 9.63 -11.09 12.53
CA CYS A 110 8.58 -12.07 12.79
C CYS A 110 9.10 -13.52 12.65
N ILE A 111 9.87 -13.80 11.59
CA ILE A 111 10.45 -15.12 11.36
C ILE A 111 11.42 -15.48 12.50
N GLN A 112 12.36 -14.60 12.84
CA GLN A 112 13.40 -14.89 13.83
C GLN A 112 12.89 -14.94 15.27
N GLU A 113 12.03 -14.00 15.67
CA GLU A 113 11.65 -13.81 17.08
C GLU A 113 10.34 -14.49 17.45
N VAL A 114 9.54 -14.93 16.46
CA VAL A 114 8.26 -15.62 16.71
C VAL A 114 8.25 -17.02 16.12
N ILE A 115 8.48 -17.14 14.82
CA ILE A 115 8.29 -18.43 14.12
C ILE A 115 9.35 -19.45 14.53
N GLN A 116 10.63 -19.06 14.52
CA GLN A 116 11.72 -19.97 14.88
C GLN A 116 11.61 -20.44 16.35
N PRO A 117 11.35 -19.58 17.36
CA PRO A 117 11.09 -20.01 18.73
C PRO A 117 9.93 -20.99 18.86
N LEU A 118 8.81 -20.74 18.17
CA LEU A 118 7.65 -21.63 18.19
C LEU A 118 7.96 -23.01 17.59
N ARG A 119 8.67 -23.04 16.45
CA ARG A 119 9.14 -24.29 15.83
C ARG A 119 10.10 -25.05 16.75
N ASN A 120 11.04 -24.34 17.36
CA ASN A 120 12.04 -24.92 18.27
C ASN A 120 11.42 -25.52 19.54
N LYS A 121 10.34 -24.91 20.06
CA LYS A 121 9.65 -25.40 21.24
C LYS A 121 8.83 -26.68 20.98
N GLN A 122 8.49 -26.98 19.73
CA GLN A 122 7.74 -28.19 19.32
C GLN A 122 6.49 -28.43 20.16
N ILE A 123 5.62 -27.41 20.26
CA ILE A 123 4.39 -27.50 21.05
C ILE A 123 3.46 -28.54 20.40
N ALA A 124 3.11 -29.58 21.15
CA ALA A 124 2.32 -30.69 20.64
C ALA A 124 0.94 -30.22 20.15
N GLY A 125 0.58 -30.60 18.92
CA GLY A 125 -0.71 -30.23 18.31
C GLY A 125 -0.80 -28.79 17.81
N PHE A 126 0.28 -28.01 17.88
CA PHE A 126 0.33 -26.66 17.35
C PHE A 126 0.97 -26.63 15.97
N ASP A 127 0.19 -26.24 14.95
CA ASP A 127 0.66 -26.10 13.58
C ASP A 127 1.21 -24.68 13.32
N VAL A 128 2.53 -24.52 13.49
CA VAL A 128 3.22 -23.26 13.23
C VAL A 128 3.15 -22.89 11.74
N ASP A 129 3.33 -23.87 10.85
CA ASP A 129 3.36 -23.62 9.41
C ASP A 129 1.96 -23.32 8.84
N GLY A 130 0.91 -23.87 9.44
CA GLY A 130 -0.47 -23.48 9.18
C GLY A 130 -0.78 -22.06 9.65
N LEU A 131 -0.25 -21.65 10.81
CA LEU A 131 -0.45 -20.29 11.34
C LEU A 131 0.26 -19.21 10.52
N PHE A 132 1.52 -19.44 10.15
CA PHE A 132 2.34 -18.45 9.47
C PHE A 132 2.41 -18.65 7.94
N SER A 133 1.74 -19.70 7.42
CA SER A 133 1.63 -20.00 6.00
C SER A 133 3.01 -19.99 5.32
N ASN A 134 3.13 -19.33 4.17
CA ASN A 134 4.35 -19.19 3.39
C ASN A 134 5.09 -17.86 3.63
N ILE A 135 5.07 -17.30 4.85
CA ILE A 135 5.71 -16.00 5.16
C ILE A 135 7.20 -15.93 4.78
N GLU A 136 7.93 -17.05 4.87
CA GLU A 136 9.34 -17.11 4.46
C GLU A 136 9.50 -16.91 2.95
N LEU A 137 8.56 -17.40 2.14
CA LEU A 137 8.52 -17.13 0.70
C LEU A 137 8.08 -15.69 0.40
N VAL A 138 7.16 -15.13 1.20
CA VAL A 138 6.78 -13.71 1.10
C VAL A 138 8.00 -12.82 1.33
N HIS A 139 8.76 -13.07 2.40
CA HIS A 139 10.01 -12.37 2.69
C HIS A 139 11.01 -12.47 1.52
N GLN A 140 11.19 -13.66 0.94
CA GLN A 140 12.10 -13.85 -0.20
C GLN A 140 11.66 -13.05 -1.45
N VAL A 141 10.36 -13.07 -1.79
CA VAL A 141 9.85 -12.34 -2.94
C VAL A 141 9.96 -10.83 -2.74
N SER A 142 9.65 -10.33 -1.55
CA SER A 142 9.83 -8.91 -1.21
C SER A 142 11.29 -8.48 -1.25
N ALA A 143 12.20 -9.27 -0.68
CA ALA A 143 13.64 -9.00 -0.77
C ALA A 143 14.14 -8.96 -2.21
N LYS A 144 13.61 -9.84 -3.08
CA LYS A 144 13.94 -9.81 -4.50
C LYS A 144 13.39 -8.58 -5.22
N LEU A 145 12.16 -8.16 -4.90
CA LEU A 145 11.57 -6.93 -5.42
C LEU A 145 12.43 -5.71 -5.05
N LEU A 146 12.79 -5.58 -3.76
CA LEU A 146 13.64 -4.50 -3.28
C LEU A 146 14.97 -4.47 -4.02
N SER A 147 15.65 -5.61 -4.13
CA SER A 147 16.94 -5.71 -4.81
C SER A 147 16.88 -5.23 -6.27
N LEU A 148 15.82 -5.57 -7.01
CA LEU A 148 15.64 -5.11 -8.39
C LEU A 148 15.30 -3.61 -8.47
N LEU A 149 14.53 -3.09 -7.51
CA LEU A 149 14.24 -1.66 -7.42
C LEU A 149 15.50 -0.85 -7.09
N GLU A 150 16.35 -1.34 -6.20
CA GLU A 150 17.65 -0.73 -5.90
C GLU A 150 18.56 -0.74 -7.13
N GLU A 151 18.66 -1.87 -7.85
CA GLU A 151 19.41 -1.95 -9.12
C GLU A 151 18.93 -0.93 -10.16
N ALA A 152 17.61 -0.71 -10.25
CA ALA A 152 17.01 0.25 -11.20
C ALA A 152 17.13 1.73 -10.77
N THR A 153 17.64 2.02 -9.57
CA THR A 153 17.61 3.38 -9.00
C THR A 153 18.95 3.87 -8.45
N THR A 154 19.80 2.99 -7.94
CA THR A 154 21.14 3.31 -7.42
C THR A 154 22.06 3.75 -8.54
N ASP A 155 22.68 4.92 -8.37
CA ASP A 155 23.60 5.54 -9.35
C ASP A 155 22.97 5.77 -10.74
N VAL A 156 21.63 5.83 -10.81
CA VAL A 156 20.87 6.15 -12.02
C VAL A 156 20.25 7.53 -11.90
N GLU A 157 20.56 8.40 -12.86
CA GLU A 157 19.97 9.74 -12.96
C GLU A 157 18.43 9.67 -12.93
N PRO A 158 17.74 10.55 -12.19
CA PRO A 158 16.29 10.46 -12.00
C PRO A 158 15.47 10.30 -13.29
N PRO A 159 15.79 10.99 -14.42
CA PRO A 159 15.07 10.80 -15.69
C PRO A 159 15.25 9.41 -16.33
N MET A 160 16.31 8.69 -15.98
CA MET A 160 16.68 7.38 -16.56
C MET A 160 16.21 6.19 -15.73
N GLN A 161 15.69 6.40 -14.52
CA GLN A 161 15.18 5.32 -13.67
C GLN A 161 13.94 4.68 -14.30
N ILE A 162 13.97 3.38 -14.63
CA ILE A 162 12.81 2.67 -15.22
C ILE A 162 12.36 1.57 -14.27
N ILE A 163 11.65 1.95 -13.20
CA ILE A 163 11.17 1.00 -12.19
C ILE A 163 9.96 0.18 -12.65
N GLY A 164 9.24 0.61 -13.69
CA GLY A 164 8.06 -0.09 -14.19
C GLY A 164 8.36 -1.51 -14.71
N GLU A 165 9.54 -1.68 -15.30
CA GLU A 165 10.01 -2.98 -15.80
C GLU A 165 10.20 -3.99 -14.66
N VAL A 166 10.66 -3.53 -13.50
CA VAL A 166 10.79 -4.36 -12.29
C VAL A 166 9.43 -4.95 -11.88
N PHE A 167 8.36 -4.15 -11.91
CA PHE A 167 7.01 -4.62 -11.57
C PHE A 167 6.47 -5.63 -12.59
N LEU A 168 6.76 -5.45 -13.87
CA LEU A 168 6.37 -6.41 -14.91
C LEU A 168 7.07 -7.76 -14.71
N GLN A 169 8.36 -7.74 -14.39
CA GLN A 169 9.13 -8.95 -14.08
C GLN A 169 8.64 -9.64 -12.80
N MET A 170 8.31 -8.85 -11.77
CA MET A 170 7.90 -9.37 -10.46
C MET A 170 6.42 -9.74 -10.37
N LYS A 171 5.59 -9.41 -11.37
CA LYS A 171 4.15 -9.69 -11.38
C LYS A 171 3.81 -11.15 -11.03
N GLY A 172 4.40 -12.10 -11.76
CA GLY A 172 4.15 -13.53 -11.56
C GLY A 172 4.60 -14.04 -10.18
N PRO A 173 5.86 -13.78 -9.77
CA PRO A 173 6.34 -14.11 -8.42
C PRO A 173 5.47 -13.53 -7.29
N LEU A 174 5.08 -12.26 -7.38
CA LEU A 174 4.21 -11.62 -6.40
C LEU A 174 2.85 -12.31 -6.33
N GLU A 175 2.17 -12.47 -7.47
CA GLU A 175 0.84 -13.09 -7.51
C GLU A 175 0.86 -14.52 -6.93
N ASN A 176 1.85 -15.34 -7.34
CA ASN A 176 1.92 -16.74 -6.94
C ASN A 176 2.20 -16.93 -5.44
N THR A 177 3.01 -16.05 -4.85
CA THR A 177 3.36 -16.12 -3.43
C THR A 177 2.26 -15.53 -2.56
N TYR A 178 1.74 -14.36 -2.90
CA TYR A 178 0.75 -13.66 -2.09
C TYR A 178 -0.64 -14.30 -2.15
N LYS A 179 -1.04 -14.92 -3.27
CA LYS A 179 -2.33 -15.64 -3.33
C LYS A 179 -2.41 -16.74 -2.27
N MET A 180 -1.31 -17.47 -2.06
CA MET A 180 -1.24 -18.55 -1.07
C MET A 180 -1.24 -17.99 0.35
N TYR A 181 -0.51 -16.89 0.57
CA TYR A 181 -0.42 -16.25 1.86
C TYR A 181 -1.78 -15.71 2.32
N CYS A 182 -2.46 -14.97 1.44
CA CYS A 182 -3.76 -14.38 1.72
C CYS A 182 -4.88 -15.42 1.81
N TYR A 183 -4.84 -16.49 1.01
CA TYR A 183 -5.86 -17.54 1.05
C TYR A 183 -5.93 -18.23 2.42
N ARG A 184 -4.78 -18.46 3.07
CA ARG A 184 -4.71 -19.15 4.37
C ARG A 184 -4.98 -18.25 5.57
N GLN A 185 -5.30 -16.98 5.37
CA GLN A 185 -5.48 -16.04 6.49
C GLN A 185 -6.69 -16.40 7.37
N ASP A 186 -7.73 -17.01 6.80
CA ASP A 186 -8.89 -17.52 7.57
C ASP A 186 -8.53 -18.77 8.40
N GLU A 187 -7.62 -19.63 7.91
CA GLU A 187 -7.11 -20.80 8.63
C GLU A 187 -6.22 -20.37 9.81
N ALA A 188 -5.36 -19.38 9.60
CA ALA A 188 -4.51 -18.78 10.63
C ALA A 188 -5.34 -18.22 11.80
N HIS A 189 -6.49 -17.58 11.51
CA HIS A 189 -7.41 -17.10 12.55
C HIS A 189 -7.95 -18.25 13.41
N THR A 190 -8.30 -19.38 12.80
CA THR A 190 -8.80 -20.55 13.52
C THR A 190 -7.72 -21.13 14.45
N VAL A 191 -6.46 -21.20 13.97
CA VAL A 191 -5.33 -21.65 14.80
C VAL A 191 -5.10 -20.68 15.97
N LEU A 192 -5.16 -19.37 15.75
CA LEU A 192 -5.06 -18.36 16.82
C LEU A 192 -6.17 -18.49 17.88
N GLU A 193 -7.42 -18.75 17.48
CA GLU A 193 -8.51 -18.98 18.44
C GLU A 193 -8.26 -20.22 19.34
N SER A 194 -7.58 -21.23 18.81
CA SER A 194 -7.18 -22.39 19.60
C SER A 194 -6.05 -22.04 20.58
N CYS A 195 -5.13 -21.15 20.19
CA CYS A 195 -4.04 -20.66 21.04
C CYS A 195 -4.55 -19.89 22.26
N GLU A 196 -5.65 -19.15 22.15
CA GLU A 196 -6.21 -18.40 23.28
C GLU A 196 -6.72 -19.31 24.40
N LYS A 197 -6.99 -20.59 24.11
CA LYS A 197 -7.50 -21.59 25.05
C LYS A 197 -6.38 -22.37 25.77
N ASP A 198 -5.16 -22.33 25.24
CA ASP A 198 -3.98 -22.99 25.80
C ASP A 198 -3.08 -21.96 26.48
N GLU A 199 -3.07 -21.93 27.82
CA GLU A 199 -2.32 -20.93 28.58
C GLU A 199 -0.79 -21.04 28.40
N GLU A 200 -0.25 -22.23 28.12
CA GLU A 200 1.18 -22.40 27.88
C GLU A 200 1.58 -21.77 26.54
N LEU A 201 0.83 -22.10 25.49
CA LEU A 201 1.04 -21.56 24.14
C LEU A 201 0.82 -20.05 24.12
N LYS A 202 -0.22 -19.57 24.81
CA LYS A 202 -0.55 -18.16 24.96
C LYS A 202 0.55 -17.38 25.68
N GLN A 203 1.13 -17.92 26.76
CA GLN A 203 2.25 -17.27 27.46
C GLN A 203 3.51 -17.24 26.58
N HIS A 204 3.77 -18.31 25.85
CA HIS A 204 4.94 -18.38 24.99
C HIS A 204 4.84 -17.42 23.79
N LEU A 205 3.68 -17.32 23.14
CA LEU A 205 3.40 -16.33 22.11
C LEU A 205 3.57 -14.90 22.64
N ARG A 206 3.09 -14.60 23.86
CA ARG A 206 3.32 -13.29 24.51
C ARG A 206 4.80 -12.98 24.67
N HIS A 207 5.61 -13.94 25.09
CA HIS A 207 7.06 -13.76 25.22
C HIS A 207 7.74 -13.48 23.88
N CYS A 208 7.37 -14.22 22.83
CA CYS A 208 7.89 -14.01 21.48
C CYS A 208 7.53 -12.61 20.97
N VAL A 209 6.25 -12.22 21.09
CA VAL A 209 5.76 -10.90 20.67
C VAL A 209 6.40 -9.75 21.47
N HIS A 210 6.71 -9.95 22.76
CA HIS A 210 7.42 -8.94 23.54
C HIS A 210 8.89 -8.78 23.13
N SER A 211 9.47 -9.79 22.49
CA SER A 211 10.86 -9.76 22.01
C SER A 211 11.01 -9.01 20.68
N LEU A 212 9.90 -8.75 19.98
CA LEU A 212 9.83 -7.85 18.83
C LEU A 212 10.18 -6.43 19.29
N LYS A 213 11.34 -5.93 18.88
CA LYS A 213 11.85 -4.58 19.17
C LYS A 213 11.80 -3.70 17.94
#